data_AF-A0A4Y2TU81-F1
#
_entry.id   AF-A0A4Y2TU81-F1
#
_cell.length_a   1.000
_cell.length_b   1.000
_cell.length_c   1.000
_cell.angle_alpha   90.00
_cell.angle_beta   90.00
_cell.angle_gamma   90.00
#
_symmetry.space_group_name_H-M   'P 1'
#
loop_
_entity.id
_entity.type
_entity.pdbx_description
1 polymer ?
#
loop_
_entity_poly.entity_id
_entity_poly.type
_entity_poly.pdbx_seq_one_letter_code
_entity_poly.pdbx_strand_id
1 'polypeptide(L)'
;MWIILLPLFMFAEVVTGEIDCNNPIFQECKHPKLFLEIPREMEVFKAQCPELSPFIQCVRDYDMKCLDEDYRLFQEPEKYADFIAVLDEICDRRSPFHT
;
A
#
# COMPACT_ATOMS: atom_id res chain seq x y z
N MET A 1 -29.41 -33.95 -2.36
CA MET A 1 -27.93 -33.92 -2.26
C MET A 1 -27.56 -32.45 -2.06
N TRP A 2 -27.22 -32.05 -0.84
CA TRP A 2 -26.95 -30.65 -0.49
C TRP A 2 -25.44 -30.42 -0.63
N ILE A 3 -25.02 -29.69 -1.67
CA ILE A 3 -23.62 -29.29 -1.84
C ILE A 3 -23.43 -28.04 -1.01
N ILE A 4 -22.72 -28.18 0.11
CA ILE A 4 -22.30 -27.07 0.96
C ILE A 4 -21.19 -26.34 0.19
N LEU A 5 -21.51 -25.18 -0.36
CA LEU A 5 -20.53 -24.23 -0.89
C LEU A 5 -19.79 -23.60 0.30
N LEU A 6 -18.60 -24.12 0.61
CA LEU A 6 -17.66 -23.47 1.52
C LEU A 6 -17.15 -22.19 0.85
N PRO A 7 -17.35 -21.00 1.44
CA PRO A 7 -16.69 -19.80 0.95
C PRO A 7 -15.21 -19.94 1.33
N LEU A 8 -14.35 -19.97 0.32
CA LEU A 8 -12.92 -19.72 0.50
C LEU A 8 -12.77 -18.26 0.91
N PHE A 9 -12.93 -17.98 2.20
CA PHE A 9 -12.42 -16.74 2.77
C PHE A 9 -10.90 -16.84 2.69
N MET A 10 -10.32 -16.32 1.61
CA MET A 10 -8.92 -15.92 1.61
C MET A 10 -8.83 -14.80 2.65
N PHE A 11 -8.41 -15.15 3.86
CA PHE A 11 -7.90 -14.18 4.80
C PHE A 11 -6.65 -13.60 4.14
N ALA A 12 -6.79 -12.43 3.52
CA ALA A 12 -5.65 -11.54 3.42
C ALA A 12 -5.17 -11.38 4.86
N GLU A 13 -3.97 -11.87 5.17
CA GLU A 13 -3.29 -11.55 6.41
C GLU A 13 -3.11 -10.03 6.42
N VAL A 14 -4.11 -9.34 6.93
CA VAL A 14 -3.98 -7.97 7.37
C VAL A 14 -3.05 -8.07 8.56
N VAL A 15 -1.75 -7.90 8.31
CA VAL A 15 -0.74 -7.71 9.35
C VAL A 15 -1.02 -6.34 9.96
N THR A 16 -2.11 -6.20 10.71
CA THR A 16 -2.30 -5.09 11.64
C THR A 16 -1.62 -5.49 12.94
N GLY A 17 -0.28 -5.50 12.92
CA GLY A 17 0.44 -5.18 14.13
C GLY A 17 -0.02 -3.78 14.58
N GLU A 18 -0.15 -3.56 15.88
CA GLU A 18 -0.47 -2.24 16.38
C GLU A 18 0.67 -1.27 16.02
N ILE A 19 0.35 -0.16 15.33
CA ILE A 19 1.36 0.84 14.94
C ILE A 19 2.09 1.41 16.16
N ASP A 20 3.42 1.32 16.17
CA ASP A 20 4.29 1.95 17.17
C ASP A 20 4.84 3.30 16.68
N CYS A 21 4.37 4.38 17.30
CA CYS A 21 4.78 5.75 16.95
C CYS A 21 6.22 6.09 17.35
N ASN A 22 6.91 5.23 18.11
CA ASN A 22 8.33 5.41 18.42
C ASN A 22 9.24 4.87 17.32
N ASN A 23 8.71 4.05 16.41
CA ASN A 23 9.46 3.55 15.27
C ASN A 23 9.43 4.57 14.12
N PRO A 24 10.54 4.79 13.42
CA PRO A 24 10.54 5.49 12.14
C PRO A 24 9.59 4.82 11.14
N ILE A 25 8.89 5.62 10.34
CA ILE A 25 7.86 5.14 9.39
C ILE A 25 8.34 4.02 8.46
N PHE A 26 9.59 4.04 7.99
CA PHE A 26 10.13 2.99 7.11
C PHE A 26 10.54 1.70 7.84
N GLN A 27 10.57 1.71 9.18
CA GLN A 27 10.73 0.52 10.00
C GLN A 27 9.37 -0.08 10.35
N GLU A 28 8.38 0.77 10.60
CA GLU A 28 7.01 0.37 10.89
C GLU A 28 6.29 -0.17 9.64
N CYS A 29 6.37 0.58 8.54
CA CYS A 29 5.81 0.21 7.27
C CYS A 29 6.86 -0.50 6.42
N LYS A 30 6.55 -1.74 5.99
CA LYS A 30 7.42 -2.53 5.11
C LYS A 30 7.73 -1.73 3.85
N HIS A 31 8.94 -1.17 3.82
CA HIS A 31 9.41 -0.25 2.79
C HIS A 31 9.67 -1.00 1.46
N PRO A 32 8.91 -0.72 0.39
CA PRO A 32 9.14 -1.34 -0.91
C PRO A 32 10.51 -0.95 -1.47
N LYS A 33 11.17 -1.86 -2.18
CA LYS A 33 12.50 -1.60 -2.76
C LYS A 33 12.51 -0.40 -3.72
N LEU A 34 11.37 -0.10 -4.31
CA LEU A 34 11.15 1.06 -5.19
C LEU A 34 11.64 2.39 -4.61
N PHE A 35 11.57 2.54 -3.28
CA PHE A 35 11.92 3.78 -2.60
C PHE A 35 13.40 3.83 -2.17
N LEU A 36 14.16 2.75 -2.36
CA LEU A 36 15.61 2.72 -2.18
C LEU A 36 16.35 3.07 -3.48
N GLU A 37 15.79 2.63 -4.61
CA GLU A 37 16.36 2.85 -5.93
C GLU A 37 15.24 3.03 -6.95
N ILE A 38 15.26 4.15 -7.68
CA ILE A 38 14.29 4.41 -8.74
C ILE A 38 14.56 3.42 -9.88
N PRO A 39 13.63 2.49 -10.18
CA PRO A 39 13.83 1.50 -11.20
C PRO A 39 13.89 2.16 -12.57
N ARG A 40 14.89 1.78 -13.36
CA ARG A 40 15.05 2.26 -14.73
C ARG A 40 14.20 1.49 -15.74
N GLU A 41 13.70 0.33 -15.33
CA GLU A 41 12.92 -0.58 -16.17
C GLU A 41 11.52 -0.75 -15.60
N MET A 42 10.53 -0.67 -16.50
CA MET A 42 9.12 -0.78 -16.14
C MET A 42 8.78 -2.13 -15.49
N GLU A 43 9.42 -3.23 -15.93
CA GLU A 43 9.17 -4.55 -15.35
C GLU A 43 9.70 -4.65 -13.90
N VAL A 44 10.77 -3.93 -13.57
CA VAL A 44 11.29 -3.85 -12.20
C VAL A 44 10.34 -3.06 -11.31
N PHE A 45 9.77 -1.96 -11.83
CA PHE A 45 8.69 -1.22 -11.15
C PHE A 45 7.50 -2.14 -10.87
N LYS A 46 7.01 -2.84 -11.90
CA LYS A 46 5.83 -3.72 -11.80
C LYS A 46 6.03 -4.87 -10.81
N ALA A 47 7.25 -5.37 -10.67
CA ALA A 47 7.55 -6.41 -9.68
C ALA A 47 7.29 -5.94 -8.23
N GLN A 48 7.28 -4.62 -7.97
CA GLN A 48 7.00 -4.04 -6.65
C GLN A 48 5.51 -3.78 -6.41
N CYS A 49 4.67 -3.81 -7.45
CA CYS A 49 3.23 -3.50 -7.36
C CYS A 49 2.47 -4.18 -6.20
N PRO A 50 2.71 -5.46 -5.86
CA PRO A 50 2.03 -6.10 -4.73
C PRO A 50 2.30 -5.44 -3.37
N GLU A 51 3.38 -4.66 -3.24
CA GLU A 51 3.80 -4.03 -1.98
C GLU A 51 3.43 -2.54 -1.90
N LEU A 52 3.09 -1.88 -3.00
CA LEU A 52 2.87 -0.43 -3.04
C LEU A 52 1.61 -0.01 -2.27
N SER A 53 0.46 -0.56 -2.61
CA SER A 53 -0.81 -0.21 -1.96
C SER A 53 -0.82 -0.56 -0.47
N PRO A 54 -0.35 -1.75 -0.02
CA PRO A 54 -0.19 -2.04 1.41
C PRO A 54 0.76 -1.07 2.13
N PHE A 55 1.86 -0.68 1.49
CA PHE A 55 2.78 0.30 2.08
C PHE A 55 2.09 1.66 2.28
N ILE A 56 1.38 2.18 1.29
CA ILE A 56 0.66 3.46 1.42
C ILE A 56 -0.47 3.40 2.44
N GLN A 57 -1.15 2.26 2.56
CA GLN A 57 -2.13 2.04 3.63
C GLN A 57 -1.48 2.13 5.02
N CYS A 58 -0.32 1.51 5.21
CA CYS A 58 0.43 1.62 6.46
C CYS A 58 0.87 3.06 6.74
N VAL A 59 1.38 3.78 5.73
CA VAL A 59 1.78 5.20 5.85
C VAL A 59 0.60 6.06 6.27
N ARG A 60 -0.59 5.86 5.67
CA ARG A 60 -1.82 6.53 6.09
C ARG A 60 -2.09 6.30 7.57
N ASP A 61 -2.10 5.05 7.99
CA ASP A 61 -2.45 4.68 9.36
C ASP A 61 -1.41 5.22 10.36
N TYR A 62 -0.13 5.27 9.98
CA TYR A 62 0.94 5.90 10.75
C TYR A 62 0.73 7.41 10.87
N ASP A 63 0.49 8.10 9.77
CA ASP A 63 0.29 9.55 9.75
C ASP A 63 -0.94 9.97 10.57
N MET A 64 -2.02 9.20 10.50
CA MET A 64 -3.24 9.48 11.27
C MET A 64 -3.09 9.16 12.77
N LYS A 65 -2.27 8.18 13.13
CA LYS A 65 -2.09 7.76 14.54
C LYS A 65 -0.98 8.55 15.24
N CYS A 66 0.10 8.84 14.55
CA CYS A 66 1.37 9.26 15.15
C CYS A 66 1.76 10.71 14.87
N LEU A 67 1.19 11.34 13.83
CA LEU A 67 1.58 12.68 13.41
C LEU A 67 0.45 13.70 13.58
N ASP A 68 0.82 14.90 14.00
CA ASP A 68 -0.06 16.06 13.89
C ASP A 68 -0.30 16.39 12.41
N GLU A 69 -1.45 17.02 12.11
CA GLU A 69 -1.93 17.29 10.76
C GLU A 69 -0.89 17.97 9.85
N ASP A 70 -0.12 18.92 10.39
CA ASP A 70 0.91 19.67 9.66
C ASP A 70 2.13 18.82 9.25
N TYR A 71 2.31 17.63 9.82
CA TYR A 71 3.45 16.75 9.55
C TYR A 71 3.08 15.51 8.72
N ARG A 72 1.80 15.30 8.42
CA ARG A 72 1.36 14.18 7.59
C ARG A 72 1.80 14.35 6.15
N LEU A 73 2.00 13.23 5.43
CA LEU A 73 2.26 13.28 3.99
C LEU A 73 1.08 13.92 3.24
N PHE A 74 -0.14 13.53 3.60
CA PHE A 74 -1.35 14.22 3.18
C PHE A 74 -2.18 14.63 4.40
N GLN A 75 -2.55 15.91 4.46
CA GLN A 75 -3.41 16.44 5.52
C GLN A 75 -4.79 15.76 5.49
N GLU A 76 -5.34 15.62 4.28
CA GLU A 76 -6.64 15.00 4.00
C GLU A 76 -6.48 13.46 3.84
N PRO A 77 -7.13 12.63 4.68
CA PRO A 77 -7.05 11.16 4.59
C PRO A 77 -7.51 10.60 3.23
N GLU A 78 -8.43 11.28 2.56
CA GLU A 78 -8.99 10.89 1.27
C GLU A 78 -7.91 10.85 0.18
N LYS A 79 -6.86 11.68 0.30
CA LYS A 79 -5.75 11.73 -0.67
C LYS A 79 -4.94 10.45 -0.71
N TYR A 80 -4.90 9.67 0.38
CA TYR A 80 -4.29 8.34 0.35
C TYR A 80 -5.09 7.39 -0.52
N ALA A 81 -6.43 7.48 -0.51
CA ALA A 81 -7.26 6.64 -1.37
C ALA A 81 -7.07 7.00 -2.85
N ASP A 82 -7.02 8.29 -3.16
CA ASP A 82 -6.69 8.77 -4.52
C ASP A 82 -5.31 8.28 -4.96
N PHE A 83 -4.30 8.35 -4.09
CA PHE A 83 -2.95 7.92 -4.41
C PHE A 83 -2.84 6.40 -4.60
N ILE A 84 -3.50 5.61 -3.76
CA ILE A 84 -3.61 4.15 -3.92
C ILE A 84 -4.27 3.82 -5.26
N ALA A 85 -5.35 4.52 -5.64
CA ALA A 85 -6.03 4.27 -6.90
C ALA A 85 -5.11 4.52 -8.11
N VAL A 86 -4.29 5.57 -8.08
CA VAL A 86 -3.28 5.83 -9.12
C VAL A 86 -2.23 4.72 -9.16
N LEU A 87 -1.73 4.26 -8.01
CA LEU A 87 -0.76 3.16 -7.96
C LEU A 87 -1.35 1.86 -8.50
N ASP A 88 -2.58 1.54 -8.13
CA ASP A 88 -3.32 0.39 -8.63
C ASP A 88 -3.53 0.47 -10.14
N GLU A 89 -3.85 1.66 -10.69
CA GLU A 89 -3.98 1.88 -12.12
C GLU A 89 -2.65 1.67 -12.86
N ILE A 90 -1.53 2.18 -12.36
CA ILE A 90 -0.21 1.95 -12.97
C ILE A 90 0.13 0.45 -12.93
N CYS A 91 -0.22 -0.22 -11.83
CA CYS A 91 0.05 -1.63 -11.61
C CYS A 91 -0.89 -2.58 -12.36
N ASP A 92 -2.05 -2.12 -12.82
CA ASP A 92 -2.93 -2.91 -13.66
C ASP A 92 -2.31 -3.12 -15.04
N ARG A 93 -2.07 -4.39 -15.41
CA ARG A 93 -1.52 -4.79 -16.71
C ARG A 93 -2.38 -4.38 -17.90
N ARG A 94 -3.63 -3.97 -17.68
CA ARG A 94 -4.56 -3.51 -18.72
C ARG A 94 -4.62 -1.99 -18.85
N SER A 95 -3.85 -1.26 -18.04
CA SER A 95 -3.89 0.19 -17.99
C SER A 95 -3.30 0.83 -19.27
N PRO A 96 -3.78 2.02 -19.67
CA PRO A 96 -3.22 2.78 -20.79
C PRO A 96 -1.74 3.17 -20.61
N PHE A 97 -1.18 3.07 -19.39
CA PHE A 97 0.26 3.21 -19.18
C PHE A 97 1.10 2.06 -19.79
N HIS A 98 0.46 1.06 -20.39
CA HIS A 98 1.10 -0.13 -20.98
C HIS A 98 1.01 -0.19 -22.51
N THR A 99 0.46 0.84 -23.18
CA THR A 99 0.49 1.02 -24.65
C THR A 99 1.63 1.93 -25.09
#